data_AF-A0A816KB67-F1
#
_entry.id   AF-A0A816KB67-F1
#
_cell.length_a   1.000
_cell.length_b   1.000
_cell.length_c   1.000
_cell.angle_alpha   90.00
_cell.angle_beta   90.00
_cell.angle_gamma   90.00
#
_symmetry.space_group_name_H-M   'P 1'
#
loop_
_entity.id
_entity.type
_entity.pdbx_description
1 polymer ?
#
loop_
_entity_poly.entity_id
_entity_poly.type
_entity_poly.pdbx_seq_one_letter_code
_entity_poly.pdbx_strand_id
1 'polypeptide(L)'
;VIVFSKSGKLFEFSSTSTRKTLLRYGNYQISSDVSGINCKAENREEFTEVDLLKDEISMLQEKQLQLQGKRLSILSLKELQHLEKQLDVALISVRERKVKTSNITLPHSFFIKHISELENDTLRRQVQELRSFLPSINQHYAPSYIRCFAIDSKTSLLNNTCLGDINCSLPNTNSDTTLQLGYVLF
;
A
#
# COMPACT_ATOMS: atom_id res chain seq x y z
N VAL A 1 -9.61 -20.37 24.52
CA VAL A 1 -9.75 -19.47 23.35
C VAL A 1 -9.52 -18.05 23.85
N ILE A 2 -8.54 -17.34 23.28
CA ILE A 2 -8.29 -15.92 23.57
C ILE A 2 -8.80 -15.17 22.34
N VAL A 3 -9.77 -14.27 22.54
CA VAL A 3 -10.36 -13.47 21.46
C VAL A 3 -9.93 -12.03 21.65
N PHE A 4 -9.33 -11.44 20.63
CA PHE A 4 -8.85 -10.06 20.66
C PHE A 4 -9.90 -9.13 20.04
N SER A 5 -10.39 -8.17 20.82
CA SER A 5 -11.31 -7.12 20.34
C SER A 5 -10.54 -5.86 19.97
N LYS A 6 -10.92 -5.22 18.84
CA LYS A 6 -10.40 -3.92 18.42
C LYS A 6 -10.78 -2.77 19.36
N SER A 7 -11.82 -2.94 20.19
CA SER A 7 -12.30 -1.90 21.12
C SER A 7 -11.51 -1.81 22.42
N GLY A 8 -10.49 -2.66 22.63
CA GLY A 8 -9.67 -2.68 23.85
C GLY A 8 -10.39 -3.20 25.10
N LYS A 9 -11.67 -3.57 25.01
CA LYS A 9 -12.45 -4.12 26.12
C LYS A 9 -12.22 -5.62 26.26
N LEU A 10 -11.10 -5.99 26.88
CA LEU A 10 -10.67 -7.39 27.06
C LEU A 10 -11.51 -8.17 28.08
N PHE A 11 -12.24 -7.47 28.96
CA PHE A 11 -12.81 -8.07 30.17
C PHE A 11 -14.29 -8.46 30.05
N GLU A 12 -15.03 -7.91 29.09
CA GLU A 12 -16.50 -8.06 29.03
C GLU A 12 -16.94 -9.50 28.69
N PHE A 13 -16.11 -10.24 27.97
CA PHE A 13 -16.40 -11.61 27.51
C PHE A 13 -15.42 -12.65 28.05
N SER A 14 -14.67 -12.31 29.10
CA SER A 14 -13.65 -13.20 29.68
C SER A 14 -14.29 -14.25 30.59
N SER A 15 -14.05 -15.53 30.30
CA SER A 15 -14.35 -16.63 31.23
C SER A 15 -13.50 -16.54 32.50
N THR A 16 -13.98 -17.06 33.63
CA THR A 16 -13.24 -17.13 34.92
C THR A 16 -11.92 -17.92 34.82
N SER A 17 -11.75 -18.72 33.77
CA SER A 17 -10.54 -19.48 33.49
C SER A 17 -9.43 -18.69 32.78
N THR A 18 -9.67 -17.47 32.31
CA THR A 18 -8.64 -16.70 31.55
C THR A 18 -7.40 -16.41 32.38
N ARG A 19 -7.55 -16.11 33.68
CA ARG A 19 -6.42 -15.94 34.59
C ARG A 19 -5.61 -17.24 34.72
N LYS A 20 -6.27 -18.39 34.77
CA LYS A 20 -5.59 -19.71 34.79
C LYS A 20 -4.89 -20.00 33.47
N THR A 21 -5.49 -19.63 32.35
CA THR A 21 -4.88 -19.74 31.02
C THR A 21 -3.65 -18.83 30.90
N LEU A 22 -3.76 -17.56 31.29
CA LEU A 22 -2.66 -16.60 31.31
C LEU A 22 -1.52 -17.07 32.21
N LEU A 23 -1.83 -17.57 33.42
CA LEU A 23 -0.82 -18.15 34.31
C LEU A 23 -0.16 -19.39 33.71
N ARG A 24 -0.90 -20.28 33.03
CA ARG A 24 -0.33 -21.46 32.37
C ARG A 24 0.67 -21.07 31.27
N TYR A 25 0.34 -20.07 30.46
CA TYR A 25 1.24 -19.59 29.39
C TYR A 25 2.39 -18.73 29.94
N GLY A 26 2.13 -17.85 30.92
CA GLY A 26 3.17 -17.08 31.59
C GLY A 26 4.16 -17.96 32.35
N ASN A 27 3.68 -19.06 32.95
CA ASN A 27 4.53 -20.05 33.58
C ASN A 27 5.29 -20.91 32.57
N TYR A 28 4.85 -21.04 31.32
CA TYR A 28 5.64 -21.73 30.29
C TYR A 28 6.95 -20.97 29.99
N GLN A 29 6.89 -19.63 30.06
CA GLN A 29 8.07 -18.76 29.96
C GLN A 29 9.03 -18.95 31.17
N ILE A 30 8.49 -19.21 32.36
CA ILE A 30 9.26 -19.32 33.62
C ILE A 30 9.72 -20.78 33.89
N SER A 31 8.93 -21.78 33.48
CA SER A 31 9.23 -23.21 33.67
C SER A 31 10.22 -23.74 32.64
N SER A 32 10.48 -22.98 31.56
CA SER A 32 11.59 -23.24 30.64
C SER A 32 12.95 -23.31 31.36
N ASP A 33 13.09 -22.70 32.54
CA ASP A 33 14.34 -22.73 33.30
C ASP A 33 14.47 -23.92 34.26
N VAL A 34 13.42 -24.69 34.54
CA VAL A 34 13.43 -25.67 35.64
C VAL A 34 13.18 -27.13 35.21
N SER A 35 12.71 -27.42 34.00
CA SER A 35 12.64 -28.81 33.51
C SER A 35 13.75 -29.11 32.50
N GLY A 36 14.69 -29.95 32.92
CA GLY A 36 15.94 -30.22 32.25
C GLY A 36 15.84 -30.86 30.86
N ILE A 37 16.83 -30.46 30.06
CA ILE A 37 17.57 -31.26 29.07
C ILE A 37 17.13 -31.15 27.59
N ASN A 38 15.86 -30.91 27.23
CA ASN A 38 15.51 -30.83 25.78
C ASN A 38 15.25 -29.41 25.23
N CYS A 39 14.77 -28.44 26.02
CA CYS A 39 14.53 -27.07 25.53
C CYS A 39 15.75 -26.14 25.58
N LYS A 40 16.82 -26.53 26.31
CA LYS A 40 18.05 -25.73 26.35
C LYS A 40 18.91 -25.89 25.10
N ALA A 41 18.78 -26.99 24.36
CA ALA A 41 19.49 -27.19 23.09
C ALA A 41 18.90 -26.28 22.00
N GLU A 42 17.59 -26.35 21.77
CA GLU A 42 16.89 -25.49 20.79
C GLU A 42 17.02 -24.00 21.09
N ASN A 43 16.83 -23.56 22.35
CA ASN A 43 17.03 -22.15 22.69
C ASN A 43 18.50 -21.73 22.51
N ARG A 44 19.48 -22.56 22.91
CA ARG A 44 20.90 -22.20 22.78
C ARG A 44 21.34 -22.18 21.32
N GLU A 45 20.79 -23.06 20.48
CA GLU A 45 20.98 -23.05 19.03
C GLU A 45 20.34 -21.80 18.39
N GLU A 46 19.11 -21.43 18.79
CA GLU A 46 18.44 -20.21 18.33
C GLU A 46 19.19 -18.93 18.76
N PHE A 47 19.67 -18.86 20.01
CA PHE A 47 20.52 -17.75 20.47
C PHE A 47 21.82 -17.68 19.66
N THR A 48 22.43 -18.82 19.31
CA THR A 48 23.63 -18.82 18.47
C THR A 48 23.35 -18.43 17.03
N GLU A 49 22.24 -18.85 16.44
CA GLU A 49 21.86 -18.48 15.07
C GLU A 49 21.60 -16.98 14.97
N VAL A 50 20.86 -16.41 15.93
CA VAL A 50 20.59 -14.98 15.99
C VAL A 50 21.90 -14.17 16.09
N ASP A 51 22.86 -14.62 16.89
CA ASP A 51 24.15 -13.92 17.02
C ASP A 51 25.02 -14.07 15.77
N LEU A 52 25.02 -15.24 15.12
CA LEU A 52 25.68 -15.43 13.83
C LEU A 52 25.09 -14.51 12.74
N LEU A 53 23.76 -14.38 12.69
CA LEU A 53 23.07 -13.50 11.75
C LEU A 53 23.40 -12.02 12.02
N LYS A 54 23.52 -11.60 13.28
CA LYS A 54 23.96 -10.24 13.63
C LYS A 54 25.39 -9.96 13.15
N ASP A 55 26.28 -10.92 13.30
CA ASP A 55 27.66 -10.80 12.82
C ASP A 55 27.70 -10.71 11.29
N GLU A 56 26.90 -11.53 10.60
CA GLU A 56 26.78 -11.47 9.14
C GLU A 56 26.22 -10.11 8.67
N ILE A 57 25.18 -9.59 9.31
CA ILE A 57 24.65 -8.25 9.03
C ILE A 57 25.73 -7.19 9.21
N SER A 58 26.49 -7.25 10.31
CA SER A 58 27.56 -6.29 10.60
C SER A 58 28.65 -6.32 9.53
N MET A 59 29.07 -7.52 9.12
CA MET A 59 30.02 -7.71 8.02
C MET A 59 29.48 -7.17 6.69
N LEU A 60 28.20 -7.43 6.36
CA LEU A 60 27.59 -6.94 5.14
C LEU A 60 27.49 -5.41 5.11
N GLN A 61 27.17 -4.79 6.24
CA GLN A 61 27.14 -3.33 6.39
C GLN A 61 28.55 -2.72 6.22
N GLU A 62 29.59 -3.34 6.79
CA GLU A 62 30.99 -2.93 6.58
C GLU A 62 31.35 -2.98 5.08
N LYS A 63 31.03 -4.09 4.41
CA LYS A 63 31.25 -4.24 2.96
C LYS A 63 30.48 -3.21 2.14
N GLN A 64 29.24 -2.91 2.51
CA GLN A 64 28.45 -1.87 1.84
C GLN A 64 29.11 -0.50 1.97
N LEU A 65 29.60 -0.14 3.16
CA LEU A 65 30.33 1.11 3.37
C LEU A 65 31.60 1.16 2.52
N GLN A 66 32.34 0.07 2.43
CA GLN A 66 33.52 -0.04 1.56
C GLN A 66 33.16 0.15 0.09
N LEU A 67 32.11 -0.51 -0.41
CA LEU A 67 31.59 -0.32 -1.77
C LEU A 67 31.14 1.14 -2.03
N GLN A 68 30.75 1.87 -0.98
CA GLN A 68 30.45 3.31 -1.03
C GLN A 68 31.68 4.21 -0.91
N GLY A 69 32.89 3.64 -0.86
CA GLY A 69 34.14 4.39 -0.72
C GLY A 69 34.45 4.85 0.71
N LYS A 70 33.79 4.29 1.73
CA LYS A 70 34.01 4.62 3.15
C LYS A 70 34.84 3.52 3.82
N ARG A 71 35.51 3.85 4.93
CA ARG A 71 36.33 2.90 5.74
C ARG A 71 37.38 2.11 4.95
N LEU A 72 37.94 2.72 3.91
CA LEU A 72 38.93 2.09 3.03
C LEU A 72 40.31 1.93 3.70
N SER A 73 40.59 2.69 4.76
CA SER A 73 41.88 2.66 5.47
C SER A 73 42.21 1.31 6.13
N ILE A 74 41.21 0.45 6.30
CA ILE A 74 41.34 -0.88 6.91
C ILE A 74 41.73 -1.92 5.85
N LEU A 75 41.57 -1.60 4.56
CA LEU A 75 41.85 -2.50 3.44
C LEU A 75 43.32 -2.43 3.03
N SER A 76 43.88 -3.57 2.69
CA SER A 76 45.17 -3.66 2.02
C SER A 76 45.08 -3.16 0.57
N LEU A 77 46.24 -2.82 -0.03
CA LEU A 77 46.31 -2.40 -1.43
C LEU A 77 45.66 -3.41 -2.39
N LYS A 78 45.86 -4.71 -2.13
CA LYS A 78 45.31 -5.79 -2.96
C LYS A 78 43.78 -5.85 -2.87
N GLU A 79 43.22 -5.67 -1.68
CA GLU A 79 41.77 -5.62 -1.48
C GLU A 79 41.16 -4.37 -2.10
N LEU A 80 41.87 -3.24 -2.03
CA LEU A 80 41.43 -2.00 -2.66
C LEU A 80 41.38 -2.11 -4.19
N GLN A 81 42.41 -2.72 -4.81
CA GLN A 81 42.41 -3.01 -6.25
C GLN A 81 41.30 -3.98 -6.65
N HIS A 82 40.99 -4.96 -5.79
CA HIS A 82 39.88 -5.87 -6.04
C HIS A 82 38.53 -5.15 -6.00
N LEU A 83 38.33 -4.28 -5.00
CA LEU A 83 37.14 -3.45 -4.85
C LEU A 83 36.95 -2.51 -6.05
N GLU A 84 38.01 -1.85 -6.49
CA GLU A 84 38.01 -0.99 -7.68
C GLU A 84 37.56 -1.77 -8.93
N LYS A 85 38.19 -2.91 -9.19
CA LYS A 85 37.81 -3.78 -10.32
C LYS A 85 36.36 -4.23 -10.24
N GLN A 86 35.86 -4.55 -9.04
CA GLN A 86 34.47 -4.95 -8.84
C GLN A 86 33.51 -3.80 -9.18
N LEU A 87 33.83 -2.58 -8.73
CA LEU A 87 33.04 -1.39 -9.03
C LEU A 87 33.05 -1.04 -10.51
N ASP A 88 34.19 -1.14 -11.17
CA ASP A 88 34.31 -0.87 -12.62
C ASP A 88 33.41 -1.80 -13.43
N VAL A 89 33.47 -3.11 -13.16
CA VAL A 89 32.61 -4.10 -13.84
C VAL A 89 31.13 -3.83 -13.55
N ALA A 90 30.78 -3.53 -12.30
CA ALA A 90 29.41 -3.21 -11.93
C ALA A 90 28.90 -1.94 -12.64
N LEU A 91 29.72 -0.89 -12.73
CA LEU A 91 29.39 0.35 -13.42
C LEU A 91 29.15 0.15 -14.91
N ILE A 92 30.00 -0.65 -15.57
CA ILE A 92 29.80 -1.02 -16.97
C ILE A 92 28.46 -1.73 -17.14
N SER A 93 28.17 -2.75 -16.32
CA SER A 93 26.89 -3.48 -16.36
C SER A 93 25.68 -2.57 -16.14
N VAL A 94 25.74 -1.66 -15.17
CA VAL A 94 24.66 -0.70 -14.90
C VAL A 94 24.46 0.24 -16.10
N ARG A 95 25.54 0.74 -16.68
CA ARG A 95 25.49 1.60 -17.87
C ARG A 95 24.85 0.88 -19.05
N GLU A 96 25.29 -0.34 -19.34
CA GLU A 96 24.74 -1.15 -20.43
C GLU A 96 23.24 -1.41 -20.27
N ARG A 97 22.81 -1.80 -19.07
CA ARG A 97 21.38 -1.99 -18.77
C ARG A 97 20.60 -0.70 -18.96
N LYS A 98 21.10 0.43 -18.45
CA LYS A 98 20.45 1.73 -18.59
C LYS A 98 20.33 2.14 -20.06
N VAL A 99 21.40 1.97 -20.84
CA VAL A 99 21.41 2.25 -22.29
C VAL A 99 20.40 1.36 -23.02
N LYS A 100 20.40 0.05 -22.74
CA LYS A 100 19.46 -0.90 -23.34
C LYS A 100 18.01 -0.52 -23.05
N THR A 101 17.67 -0.25 -21.79
CA THR A 101 16.30 0.16 -21.42
C THR A 101 15.92 1.50 -22.02
N SER A 102 16.83 2.49 -22.01
CA SER A 102 16.58 3.81 -22.62
C SER A 102 16.35 3.71 -24.13
N ASN A 103 17.14 2.91 -24.84
CA ASN A 103 17.01 2.69 -26.28
C ASN A 103 15.71 1.99 -26.66
N ILE A 104 15.11 1.20 -25.76
CA ILE A 104 13.82 0.53 -26.01
C ILE A 104 12.65 1.46 -25.66
N THR A 105 12.72 2.13 -24.50
CA THR A 105 11.63 2.95 -23.98
C THR A 105 11.40 4.23 -24.78
N LEU A 106 12.46 4.89 -25.26
CA LEU A 106 12.32 6.14 -26.01
C LEU A 106 11.56 5.95 -27.34
N PRO A 107 11.98 5.05 -28.26
CA PRO A 107 11.24 4.84 -29.51
C PRO A 107 9.80 4.36 -29.29
N HIS A 108 9.57 3.51 -28.28
CA HIS A 108 8.23 3.07 -27.92
C HIS A 108 7.33 4.24 -27.53
N SER A 109 7.82 5.15 -26.68
CA SER A 109 7.06 6.35 -26.29
C SER A 109 6.76 7.27 -27.47
N PHE A 110 7.72 7.47 -28.38
CA PHE A 110 7.49 8.25 -29.59
C PHE A 110 6.43 7.61 -30.49
N PHE A 111 6.48 6.29 -30.65
CA PHE A 111 5.51 5.55 -31.45
C PHE A 111 4.09 5.68 -30.88
N ILE A 112 3.89 5.42 -29.58
CA ILE A 112 2.58 5.54 -28.92
C ILE A 112 2.05 6.97 -29.00
N LYS A 113 2.91 7.97 -28.79
CA LYS A 113 2.54 9.38 -28.94
C LYS A 113 2.02 9.68 -30.35
N HIS A 114 2.75 9.21 -31.37
CA HIS A 114 2.37 9.43 -32.76
C HIS A 114 1.02 8.78 -33.12
N ILE A 115 0.79 7.54 -32.67
CA ILE A 115 -0.50 6.85 -32.85
C ILE A 115 -1.64 7.63 -32.17
N SER A 116 -1.43 8.10 -30.95
CA SER A 116 -2.44 8.88 -30.21
C SER A 116 -2.73 10.24 -30.87
N GLU A 117 -1.72 10.88 -31.46
CA GLU A 117 -1.90 12.12 -32.23
C GLU A 117 -2.78 11.90 -33.47
N LEU A 118 -2.51 10.84 -34.24
CA LEU A 118 -3.31 10.49 -35.42
C LEU A 118 -4.78 10.18 -35.07
N GLU A 119 -5.00 9.46 -33.97
CA GLU A 119 -6.35 9.16 -33.48
C GLU A 119 -7.06 10.45 -33.02
N ASN A 120 -6.39 11.29 -32.24
CA ASN A 120 -6.95 12.57 -31.79
C ASN A 120 -7.32 13.49 -32.95
N ASP A 121 -6.49 13.56 -34.00
CA ASP A 121 -6.78 14.36 -35.18
C ASP A 121 -7.94 13.79 -36.01
N THR A 122 -8.15 12.47 -35.97
CA THR A 122 -9.31 11.82 -36.57
C THR A 122 -10.58 12.14 -35.79
N LEU A 123 -10.54 12.01 -34.46
CA LEU A 123 -11.67 12.33 -33.58
C LEU A 123 -12.05 13.82 -33.67
N ARG A 124 -11.07 14.73 -33.70
CA ARG A 124 -11.33 16.17 -33.90
C ARG A 124 -12.06 16.46 -35.21
N ARG A 125 -11.68 15.78 -36.30
CA ARG A 125 -12.36 15.92 -37.60
C ARG A 125 -13.81 15.42 -37.52
N GLN A 126 -14.05 14.26 -36.94
CA GLN A 126 -15.41 13.73 -36.74
C GLN A 126 -16.27 14.65 -35.88
N VAL A 127 -15.73 15.18 -34.78
CA VAL A 127 -16.43 16.14 -33.93
C VAL A 127 -16.78 17.41 -34.71
N GLN A 128 -15.85 17.92 -35.52
CA GLN A 128 -16.11 19.11 -36.34
C GLN A 128 -17.16 18.86 -37.41
N GLU A 129 -17.15 17.68 -38.03
CA GLU A 129 -18.14 17.26 -39.02
C GLU A 129 -19.54 17.15 -38.38
N LEU A 130 -19.66 16.48 -37.24
CA LEU A 130 -20.91 16.39 -36.47
C LEU A 130 -21.41 17.79 -36.04
N ARG A 131 -20.51 18.68 -35.63
CA ARG A 131 -20.86 20.08 -35.31
C ARG A 131 -21.33 20.85 -36.55
N SER A 132 -20.77 20.58 -37.72
CA SER A 132 -21.20 21.21 -38.97
C SER A 132 -22.62 20.78 -39.38
N PHE A 133 -23.01 19.54 -39.05
CA PHE A 133 -24.39 19.07 -39.20
C PHE A 133 -25.36 19.62 -38.15
N LEU A 134 -24.86 20.18 -37.04
CA LEU A 134 -25.65 20.79 -35.96
C LEU A 134 -25.26 22.26 -35.69
N PRO A 135 -25.43 23.20 -36.65
CA PRO A 135 -25.01 24.59 -36.46
C PRO A 135 -25.69 25.31 -35.28
N SER A 136 -26.90 24.87 -34.89
CA SER A 136 -27.77 25.63 -33.99
C SER A 136 -27.84 25.15 -32.53
N ILE A 137 -27.27 23.98 -32.18
CA ILE A 137 -27.38 23.44 -30.80
C ILE A 137 -26.44 24.16 -29.81
N ASN A 138 -25.37 24.80 -30.29
CA ASN A 138 -24.36 25.46 -29.44
C ASN A 138 -24.56 26.97 -29.26
N GLN A 139 -25.57 27.60 -29.87
CA GLN A 139 -25.86 29.03 -29.66
C GLN A 139 -26.68 29.30 -28.39
N HIS A 140 -27.30 28.27 -27.78
CA HIS A 140 -28.13 28.39 -26.59
C HIS A 140 -27.79 27.35 -25.50
N TYR A 141 -26.50 27.06 -25.28
CA TYR A 141 -26.12 26.39 -24.03
C TYR A 141 -25.91 27.43 -22.94
N ALA A 142 -27.01 27.91 -22.36
CA ALA A 142 -26.98 28.46 -21.01
C ALA A 142 -27.17 27.27 -20.06
N PRO A 143 -26.17 26.88 -19.24
CA PRO A 143 -26.39 25.86 -18.23
C PRO A 143 -27.49 26.39 -17.29
N SER A 144 -28.68 25.81 -17.35
CA SER A 144 -29.77 26.11 -16.43
C SER A 144 -29.43 25.46 -15.09
N TYR A 145 -28.66 26.17 -14.27
CA TYR A 145 -28.49 25.76 -12.88
C TYR A 145 -29.83 25.93 -12.14
N ILE A 146 -30.27 24.87 -11.47
CA ILE A 146 -31.40 24.95 -10.56
C ILE A 146 -30.91 25.69 -9.31
N ARG A 147 -31.43 26.90 -9.09
CA ARG A 147 -31.15 27.68 -7.87
C ARG A 147 -31.95 27.07 -6.72
N CYS A 148 -31.35 26.14 -6.00
CA CYS A 148 -31.90 25.61 -4.76
C CYS A 148 -31.72 26.65 -3.66
N PHE A 149 -32.84 27.20 -3.17
CA PHE A 149 -32.84 27.96 -1.92
C PHE A 149 -33.01 26.98 -0.75
N ALA A 150 -32.27 27.20 0.34
CA ALA A 150 -32.50 26.45 1.56
C ALA A 150 -33.88 26.80 2.12
N ILE A 151 -34.71 25.78 2.35
CA ILE A 151 -35.99 25.95 3.04
C ILE A 151 -35.65 26.07 4.52
N ASP A 152 -35.64 27.29 5.04
CA ASP A 152 -35.60 27.51 6.47
C ASP A 152 -36.90 26.97 7.09
N SER A 153 -36.74 25.98 7.95
CA SER A 153 -37.81 25.32 8.68
C SER A 153 -38.35 26.22 9.78
N LYS A 154 -39.05 27.30 9.40
CA LYS A 154 -39.92 28.11 10.29
C LYS A 154 -40.73 29.10 9.47
N THR A 155 -41.84 28.64 8.90
CA THR A 155 -43.13 29.36 8.85
C THR A 155 -44.14 28.52 8.07
N SER A 156 -45.02 27.89 8.83
CA SER A 156 -46.27 27.30 8.36
C SER A 156 -47.21 28.37 7.81
N LEU A 157 -47.78 28.16 6.62
CA LEU A 157 -49.22 27.98 6.36
C LEU A 157 -49.59 28.17 4.87
N LEU A 158 -50.20 27.13 4.30
CA LEU A 158 -51.26 27.11 3.27
C LEU A 158 -51.05 27.84 1.92
N ASN A 159 -50.80 27.07 0.85
CA ASN A 159 -51.90 26.53 0.01
C ASN A 159 -51.41 25.75 -1.23
N ASN A 160 -51.73 24.46 -1.21
CA ASN A 160 -51.99 23.47 -2.26
C ASN A 160 -51.88 23.88 -3.75
N THR A 161 -51.10 23.10 -4.51
CA THR A 161 -51.65 22.36 -5.66
C THR A 161 -50.85 21.07 -5.88
N CYS A 162 -51.58 19.96 -5.95
CA CYS A 162 -51.12 18.57 -6.05
C CYS A 162 -50.21 18.28 -7.26
N LEU A 163 -49.25 17.37 -7.08
CA LEU A 163 -49.17 16.14 -7.89
C LEU A 163 -48.25 15.09 -7.24
N GLY A 164 -48.84 13.95 -6.83
CA GLY A 164 -48.21 12.63 -6.92
C GLY A 164 -47.44 12.09 -5.71
N ASP A 165 -48.16 11.42 -4.81
CA ASP A 165 -47.65 10.54 -3.76
C ASP A 165 -46.90 9.32 -4.32
N ILE A 166 -45.65 9.09 -3.86
CA ILE A 166 -45.16 7.74 -3.52
C ILE A 166 -44.34 7.86 -2.23
N ASN A 167 -45.01 7.59 -1.10
CA ASN A 167 -44.36 7.22 0.15
C ASN A 167 -43.96 5.75 0.07
N CYS A 168 -42.67 5.43 0.20
CA CYS A 168 -42.22 4.12 0.65
C CYS A 168 -41.11 4.30 1.70
N SER A 169 -41.59 4.29 2.94
CA SER A 169 -40.92 4.02 4.21
C SER A 169 -39.54 3.35 4.16
N LEU A 170 -38.59 3.98 4.86
CA LEU A 170 -37.35 3.42 5.38
C LEU A 170 -37.64 2.38 6.49
N PRO A 171 -37.02 1.19 6.45
CA PRO A 171 -36.64 0.49 7.66
C PRO A 171 -35.12 0.57 7.86
N ASN A 172 -34.76 1.09 9.03
CA ASN A 172 -33.43 0.99 9.65
C ASN A 172 -32.97 -0.48 9.70
N THR A 173 -31.87 -0.80 9.03
CA THR A 173 -31.08 -2.02 9.31
C THR A 173 -29.60 -1.65 9.39
N ASN A 174 -29.16 -1.25 10.59
CA ASN A 174 -27.74 -1.05 10.91
C ASN A 174 -27.04 -2.40 11.12
N SER A 175 -27.11 -3.29 10.13
CA SER A 175 -26.62 -4.67 10.23
C SER A 175 -25.49 -4.92 9.25
N ASP A 176 -24.34 -4.28 9.47
CA ASP A 176 -23.08 -4.66 8.82
C ASP A 176 -22.14 -5.30 9.84
N THR A 177 -22.43 -6.55 10.23
CA THR A 177 -21.42 -7.42 10.84
C THR A 177 -20.56 -8.03 9.74
N THR A 178 -19.71 -7.22 9.12
CA THR A 178 -18.72 -7.70 8.16
C THR A 178 -17.42 -8.05 8.89
N LEU A 179 -17.14 -9.34 9.06
CA LEU A 179 -15.81 -9.82 9.46
C LEU A 179 -14.87 -9.73 8.25
N GLN A 180 -14.13 -8.62 8.12
CA GLN A 180 -13.01 -8.58 7.18
C GLN A 180 -11.82 -9.34 7.77
N LEU A 181 -11.54 -10.53 7.22
CA LEU A 181 -10.22 -11.15 7.34
C LEU A 181 -9.23 -10.30 6.55
N GLY A 182 -8.32 -9.62 7.25
CA GLY A 182 -7.23 -8.88 6.63
C GLY A 182 -6.20 -9.84 6.05
N TYR A 183 -6.01 -9.81 4.74
CA TYR A 183 -4.79 -10.30 4.11
C TYR A 183 -3.67 -9.29 4.39
N VAL A 184 -2.66 -9.71 5.13
CA VAL A 184 -1.37 -9.02 5.20
C VAL A 184 -0.54 -9.56 4.03
N LEU A 185 -0.29 -8.73 3.03
CA LEU A 185 0.71 -8.99 1.98
C LEU A 185 2.09 -8.71 2.56
N PHE A 186 3.02 -9.66 2.38
CA PHE A 186 4.46 -9.45 2.50
C PHE A 186 4.99 -8.73 1.26
#